data_AF-A0A318PQS3-F1
#
_entry.id   AF-A0A318PQS3-F1
#
_cell.length_a   1.000
_cell.length_b   1.000
_cell.length_c   1.000
_cell.angle_alpha   90.00
_cell.angle_beta   90.00
_cell.angle_gamma   90.00
#
_symmetry.space_group_name_H-M   'P 1'
#
loop_
_entity.id
_entity.type
_entity.pdbx_description
1 polymer ?
#
loop_
_entity_poly.entity_id
_entity_poly.type
_entity_poly.pdbx_seq_one_letter_code
_entity_poly.pdbx_strand_id
1 'polypeptide(L)' 'MRRSVTNSENDAYEKMVAGLRHAEEAAEELAMHRSDPMFMQIATNVGQMRERIIRVGHMAAVKRVGMG' A
#
# COMPACT_ATOMS: atom_id res chain seq x y z
N MET A 1 -29.94 0.13 -12.21
CA MET A 1 -28.80 1.00 -11.85
C MET A 1 -27.57 0.15 -11.57
N ARG A 2 -26.63 0.06 -12.52
CA ARG A 2 -25.36 -0.69 -12.36
C ARG A 2 -24.34 0.24 -11.68
N ARG A 3 -24.42 0.39 -10.35
CA ARG A 3 -23.45 1.17 -9.57
C ARG A 3 -22.19 0.33 -9.30
N SER A 4 -21.10 0.70 -9.95
CA SER A 4 -19.75 0.84 -9.39
C SER A 4 -19.13 -0.35 -8.63
N VAL A 5 -18.92 -1.50 -9.27
CA VAL A 5 -17.93 -2.47 -8.76
C VAL A 5 -16.51 -1.86 -8.85
N THR A 6 -16.27 -1.04 -9.88
CA THR A 6 -14.99 -0.38 -10.17
C THR A 6 -14.55 0.65 -9.13
N ASN A 7 -15.47 1.37 -8.46
CA ASN A 7 -15.07 2.30 -7.39
C ASN A 7 -14.66 1.56 -6.12
N SER A 8 -15.34 0.46 -5.76
CA SER A 8 -15.07 -0.23 -4.48
C SER A 8 -13.68 -0.86 -4.39
N GLU A 9 -13.17 -1.39 -5.51
CA GLU A 9 -11.86 -2.05 -5.57
C GLU A 9 -10.73 -1.02 -5.58
N ASN A 10 -10.87 0.07 -6.36
CA ASN A 10 -9.89 1.14 -6.39
C ASN A 10 -9.82 1.88 -5.05
N ASP A 11 -10.98 2.15 -4.43
CA ASP A 11 -11.05 2.74 -3.09
C ASP A 11 -10.42 1.83 -2.03
N ALA A 12 -10.65 0.52 -2.10
CA ALA A 12 -10.03 -0.45 -1.18
C ALA A 12 -8.51 -0.50 -1.36
N TYR A 13 -8.04 -0.42 -2.60
CA TYR A 13 -6.62 -0.38 -2.92
C TYR A 13 -5.95 0.90 -2.41
N GLU A 14 -6.55 2.07 -2.67
CA GLU A 14 -6.04 3.36 -2.19
C GLU A 14 -5.99 3.41 -0.65
N LYS A 15 -7.03 2.91 0.03
CA LYS A 15 -7.04 2.77 1.49
C LYS A 15 -5.93 1.86 2.00
N MET A 16 -5.67 0.76 1.31
CA MET A 16 -4.60 -0.18 1.69
C MET A 16 -3.22 0.45 1.53
N VAL A 17 -2.95 1.15 0.42
CA VAL A 17 -1.68 1.86 0.20
C VAL A 17 -1.48 2.97 1.24
N ALA A 18 -2.51 3.76 1.53
CA ALA A 18 -2.45 4.81 2.55
C ALA A 18 -2.20 4.25 3.95
N GLY A 19 -2.91 3.16 4.33
CA GLY A 19 -2.71 2.51 5.62
C GLY A 19 -1.30 1.97 5.82
N LEU A 20 -0.70 1.37 4.78
CA LEU A 20 0.68 0.89 4.84
C LEU A 20 1.68 2.04 4.93
N ARG A 21 1.44 3.14 4.22
CA ARG A 21 2.27 4.34 4.35
C ARG A 21 2.28 4.88 5.78
N HIS A 22 1.11 5.00 6.41
CA HIS A 22 1.04 5.45 7.80
C HIS A 22 1.71 4.49 8.78
N ALA A 23 1.61 3.18 8.56
CA ALA A 23 2.29 2.18 9.38
C ALA A 23 3.83 2.24 9.24
N GLU A 24 4.33 2.51 8.03
CA GLU A 24 5.76 2.74 7.76
C GLU A 24 6.27 4.00 8.48
N GLU A 25 5.60 5.14 8.29
CA GLU A 25 5.94 6.41 8.94
C GLU A 25 5.95 6.27 10.48
N ALA A 26 4.95 5.60 11.06
CA ALA A 26 4.88 5.36 12.50
C ALA A 26 5.98 4.42 13.01
N ALA A 27 6.37 3.41 12.21
CA ALA A 27 7.48 2.53 12.57
C ALA A 27 8.82 3.27 12.52
N GLU A 28 9.05 4.13 11.53
CA GLU A 28 10.24 5.00 11.49
C GLU A 28 10.30 5.93 12.70
N GLU A 29 9.16 6.55 13.05
CA GLU A 29 9.05 7.42 14.21
C GLU A 29 9.35 6.65 15.52
N LEU A 30 8.81 5.43 15.68
CA LEU A 30 9.11 4.57 16.82
C LEU A 30 10.59 4.16 16.88
N ALA A 31 11.22 3.92 15.74
CA ALA A 31 12.65 3.60 15.68
C ALA A 31 13.49 4.78 16.18
N MET A 32 13.13 6.01 15.81
CA MET A 32 13.80 7.23 16.27
C MET A 32 13.59 7.45 17.77
N HIS A 33 12.34 7.42 18.24
CA HIS A 33 12.02 7.74 19.65
C HIS A 33 12.46 6.66 20.63
N ARG A 34 12.37 5.37 20.26
CA ARG A 34 12.75 4.26 21.15
C ARG A 34 14.19 3.79 20.94
N SER A 35 14.87 4.29 19.90
CA SER A 35 16.21 3.82 19.48
C SER A 35 16.28 2.30 19.30
N ASP A 36 15.16 1.67 18.91
CA ASP A 36 15.07 0.23 18.72
C ASP A 36 15.13 -0.09 17.21
N PRO A 37 16.23 -0.71 16.73
CA PRO A 37 16.43 -0.99 15.32
C PRO A 37 15.43 -1.99 14.75
N MET A 38 14.68 -2.74 15.58
CA MET A 38 13.61 -3.60 15.10
C MET A 38 12.50 -2.80 14.41
N PHE A 39 12.21 -1.58 14.86
CA PHE A 39 11.20 -0.74 14.21
C PHE A 39 11.65 -0.25 12.82
N MET A 40 12.95 -0.04 12.59
CA MET A 40 13.46 0.23 11.22
C MET A 40 13.24 -0.96 10.30
N GLN A 41 13.43 -2.18 10.81
CA GLN A 41 13.15 -3.40 10.03
C GLN A 41 11.65 -3.53 9.72
N ILE A 42 10.78 -3.20 10.68
CA ILE A 42 9.32 -3.16 10.46
C ILE A 42 8.98 -2.14 9.38
N ALA A 43 9.46 -0.90 9.48
CA ALA A 43 9.25 0.14 8.47
C ALA A 43 9.67 -0.33 7.07
N THR A 44 10.84 -0.93 6.96
CA THR A 44 11.37 -1.47 5.70
C THR A 44 10.45 -2.53 5.11
N ASN A 45 10.00 -3.49 5.93
CA ASN A 45 9.09 -4.56 5.47
C ASN A 45 7.72 -4.02 5.03
N VAL A 46 7.18 -3.04 5.76
CA VAL A 46 5.91 -2.38 5.41
C VAL A 46 6.05 -1.61 4.09
N GLY A 47 7.15 -0.87 3.89
CA GLY A 47 7.43 -0.17 2.64
C GLY A 47 7.53 -1.10 1.44
N GLN A 48 8.25 -2.23 1.58
CA GLN A 48 8.32 -3.26 0.54
C GLN A 48 6.94 -3.86 0.22
N MET A 49 6.10 -4.07 1.24
CA MET A 49 4.74 -4.57 1.04
C MET A 49 3.85 -3.56 0.31
N ARG A 50 3.95 -2.28 0.65
CA ARG A 50 3.27 -1.16 -0.04
C ARG A 50 3.66 -1.14 -1.52
N GLU A 51 4.95 -1.20 -1.84
CA GLU A 51 5.43 -1.21 -3.23
C GLU A 51 4.96 -2.44 -4.02
N ARG A 52 4.89 -3.61 -3.37
CA ARG A 52 4.37 -4.82 -4.00
C ARG A 52 2.90 -4.67 -4.35
N ILE A 53 2.10 -4.12 -3.44
CA ILE A 53 0.69 -3.80 -3.71
C ILE A 53 0.58 -2.80 -4.86
N ILE A 54 1.41 -1.75 -4.85
CA ILE A 54 1.42 -0.74 -5.92
C ILE A 54 1.63 -1.38 -7.29
N ARG A 55 2.60 -2.29 -7.40
CA ARG A 55 2.87 -3.05 -8.63
C ARG A 55 1.71 -3.94 -9.05
N VAL A 56 1.08 -4.64 -8.11
CA VAL A 56 -0.09 -5.49 -8.41
C VAL A 56 -1.26 -4.66 -8.95
N GLY A 57 -1.55 -3.50 -8.34
CA GLY A 57 -2.60 -2.60 -8.83
C GLY A 57 -2.32 -2.07 -10.23
N HIS A 58 -1.08 -1.66 -10.51
CA HIS A 58 -0.68 -1.23 -11.86
C HIS A 58 -0.83 -2.35 -12.90
N MET A 59 -0.42 -3.59 -12.59
CA MET A 59 -0.56 -4.72 -13.52
C MET A 59 -2.03 -5.10 -13.76
N ALA A 60 -2.88 -5.02 -12.74
CA ALA A 60 -4.32 -5.24 -12.88
C ALA A 60 -4.97 -4.16 -13.77
N ALA A 61 -4.58 -2.91 -13.61
CA ALA A 61 -5.04 -1.80 -14.45
C ALA A 61 -4.60 -1.97 -15.92
N VAL A 62 -3.34 -2.30 -16.18
CA VAL A 62 -2.81 -2.52 -17.55
C VAL A 62 -3.56 -3.67 -18.25
N LYS A 63 -3.83 -4.78 -17.57
CA LYS A 63 -4.60 -5.90 -18.14
C LYS A 63 -6.01 -5.51 -18.56
N ARG A 64 -6.66 -4.56 -17.87
CA ARG A 64 -7.98 -4.05 -18.28
C ARG A 64 -7.93 -3.20 -19.55
N VAL A 65 -6.83 -2.48 -19.79
CA VAL A 65 -6.68 -1.58 -20.95
C VAL A 65 -6.22 -2.33 -22.21
N GLY A 66 -5.42 -3.40 -22.08
CA GLY A 66 -4.90 -4.18 -23.21
C GLY A 66 -5.84 -5.21 -23.83
N MET A 67 -7.10 -5.30 -23.37
CA MET A 67 -8.15 -6.16 -23.93
C MET A 67 -9.23 -5.37 -24.69
N GLY A 68 -8.91 -4.15 -25.13
CA GLY A 68 -9.76 -3.29 -25.97
C GLY A 68 -9.35 -3.30 -27.43
#